data_AF-A0A2E9VFR5-F1
#
_entry.id   AF-A0A2E9VFR5-F1
#
_cell.length_a   1.000
_cell.length_b   1.000
_cell.length_c   1.000
_cell.angle_alpha   90.00
_cell.angle_beta   90.00
_cell.angle_gamma   90.00
#
_symmetry.space_group_name_H-M   'P 1'
#
loop_
_entity.id
_entity.type
_entity.pdbx_description
1 polymer ?
#
loop_
_entity_poly.entity_id
_entity_poly.type
_entity_poly.pdbx_seq_one_letter_code
_entity_poly.pdbx_strand_id
1 'polypeptide(L)'
;MKAIKVSSPIIVSLDVDYDKAISLANDFDPEQCRLKVGSQLFTSSGPKVVKDLSSLGFDIFLDLKFHDIPNTVSEAIRAAADLGVWMVNVHVSGGPSMLESARKALSSYNNPPLLIGVTMLTSLSNEDVKEIGISDISEKVMQLALLAKSNGLDGIVCSPREVKVIKELCGKEFIAVTPGIRTKEMNINIL
;
A
#
# COMPACT_ATOMS: atom_id res chain seq x y z
N MET A 1 15.79 11.16 -10.78
CA MET A 1 15.53 10.95 -9.34
C MET A 1 14.70 12.11 -8.82
N LYS A 2 13.41 11.91 -8.54
CA LYS A 2 12.67 12.86 -7.69
C LYS A 2 13.31 12.75 -6.30
N ALA A 3 13.82 13.86 -5.76
CA ALA A 3 14.22 13.92 -4.36
C ALA A 3 13.03 13.46 -3.50
N ILE A 4 13.30 12.67 -2.46
CA ILE A 4 12.26 12.30 -1.48
C ILE A 4 11.78 13.62 -0.87
N LYS A 5 10.60 14.09 -1.29
CA LYS A 5 10.08 15.41 -0.93
C LYS A 5 9.66 15.48 0.54
N VAL A 6 9.45 14.33 1.17
CA VAL A 6 8.92 14.16 2.54
C VAL A 6 9.81 13.17 3.30
N SER A 7 10.55 13.65 4.30
CA SER A 7 11.38 12.78 5.17
C SER A 7 10.57 12.03 6.22
N SER A 8 9.33 12.47 6.47
CA SER A 8 8.43 11.82 7.43
C SER A 8 8.04 10.41 6.97
N PRO A 9 8.04 9.41 7.88
CA PRO A 9 7.57 8.07 7.59
C PRO A 9 6.05 7.96 7.61
N ILE A 10 5.33 9.00 8.08
CA ILE A 10 3.90 8.93 8.38
C ILE A 10 3.06 8.96 7.11
N ILE A 11 2.13 8.01 7.01
CA ILE A 11 1.06 8.02 6.02
C ILE A 11 -0.29 8.13 6.75
N VAL A 12 -1.04 9.21 6.50
CA VAL A 12 -2.37 9.44 7.10
C VAL A 12 -3.45 8.78 6.26
N SER A 13 -4.31 7.98 6.89
CA SER A 13 -5.44 7.32 6.24
C SER A 13 -6.65 8.24 6.14
N LEU A 14 -7.16 8.46 4.92
CA LEU A 14 -8.38 9.24 4.66
C LEU A 14 -9.58 8.31 4.51
N ASP A 15 -9.98 7.68 5.62
CA ASP A 15 -11.15 6.79 5.69
C ASP A 15 -12.44 7.59 5.95
N VAL A 16 -12.70 8.58 5.09
CA VAL A 16 -13.83 9.54 5.17
C VAL A 16 -14.41 9.82 3.79
N ASP A 17 -15.47 10.63 3.69
CA ASP A 17 -15.99 11.10 2.41
C ASP A 17 -15.08 12.16 1.75
N TYR A 18 -15.39 12.50 0.49
CA TYR A 18 -14.61 13.44 -0.32
C TYR A 18 -14.43 14.80 0.35
N ASP A 19 -15.52 15.43 0.79
CA ASP A 19 -15.46 16.79 1.32
C ASP A 19 -14.63 16.83 2.61
N LYS A 20 -14.80 15.83 3.48
CA LYS A 20 -13.99 15.71 4.69
C LYS A 20 -12.54 15.39 4.40
N ALA A 21 -12.25 14.55 3.39
CA ALA A 21 -10.88 14.25 2.97
C ALA A 21 -10.15 15.50 2.50
N ILE A 22 -10.78 16.33 1.66
CA ILE A 22 -10.21 17.59 1.19
C ILE A 22 -10.06 18.59 2.34
N SER A 23 -11.04 18.70 3.24
CA SER A 23 -10.93 19.55 4.44
C SER A 23 -9.72 19.15 5.28
N LEU A 24 -9.55 17.86 5.59
CA LEU A 24 -8.42 17.37 6.38
C LEU A 24 -7.08 17.61 5.67
N ALA A 25 -7.01 17.39 4.36
CA ALA A 25 -5.79 17.61 3.60
C ALA A 25 -5.34 19.07 3.60
N ASN A 26 -6.26 20.03 3.65
CA ASN A 26 -5.91 21.46 3.80
C ASN A 26 -5.37 21.82 5.19
N ASP A 27 -5.67 21.01 6.21
CA ASP A 27 -5.16 21.19 7.57
C ASP A 27 -3.77 20.54 7.77
N PHE A 28 -3.31 19.73 6.80
CA PHE A 28 -2.04 19.01 6.86
C PHE A 28 -0.95 19.67 6.02
N ASP A 29 0.29 19.50 6.44
CA ASP A 29 1.46 19.93 5.70
C ASP A 29 1.99 18.78 4.82
N PRO A 30 2.01 18.92 3.47
CA PRO A 30 2.50 17.90 2.56
C PRO A 30 3.99 17.59 2.73
N GLU A 31 4.77 18.40 3.45
CA GLU A 31 6.16 18.09 3.79
C GLU A 31 6.30 17.20 5.04
N GLN A 32 5.22 17.01 5.80
CA GLN A 32 5.21 16.27 7.08
C GLN A 32 4.49 14.94 7.04
N CYS A 33 3.68 14.65 6.01
CA CYS A 33 3.04 13.36 5.85
C CYS A 33 2.71 13.04 4.39
N ARG A 34 2.37 11.78 4.16
CA ARG A 34 1.73 11.30 2.93
C ARG A 34 0.28 10.93 3.23
N LEU A 35 -0.53 10.76 2.19
CA LEU A 35 -1.95 10.42 2.35
C LEU A 35 -2.25 9.06 1.74
N LYS A 36 -3.10 8.28 2.40
CA LYS A 36 -3.61 7.01 1.87
C LYS A 36 -5.07 7.18 1.46
N VAL A 37 -5.35 6.89 0.19
CA VAL A 37 -6.71 6.79 -0.34
C VAL A 37 -7.06 5.30 -0.43
N GLY A 38 -7.96 4.86 0.44
CA GLY A 38 -8.45 3.47 0.47
C GLY A 38 -9.71 3.25 -0.38
N SER A 39 -10.17 2.00 -0.42
CA SER A 39 -11.32 1.58 -1.22
C SER A 39 -12.61 2.37 -0.95
N GLN A 40 -12.88 2.77 0.30
CA GLN A 40 -14.09 3.55 0.63
C GLN A 40 -14.12 4.88 -0.15
N LEU A 41 -13.10 5.71 0.04
CA LEU A 41 -13.01 7.03 -0.57
C LEU A 41 -12.84 6.94 -2.10
N PHE A 42 -12.04 5.99 -2.58
CA PHE A 42 -11.85 5.81 -4.02
C PHE A 42 -13.13 5.31 -4.72
N THR A 43 -13.91 4.44 -4.09
CA THR A 43 -15.15 3.93 -4.71
C THR A 43 -16.22 5.02 -4.78
N SER A 44 -16.31 5.90 -3.78
CA SER A 44 -17.29 6.99 -3.77
C SER A 44 -16.90 8.16 -4.67
N SER A 45 -15.60 8.43 -4.84
CA SER A 45 -15.10 9.67 -5.46
C SER A 45 -14.32 9.44 -6.75
N GLY A 46 -13.89 8.19 -7.01
CA GLY A 46 -13.07 7.81 -8.14
C GLY A 46 -11.68 8.47 -8.16
N PRO A 47 -11.02 8.49 -9.33
CA PRO A 47 -9.71 9.10 -9.50
C PRO A 47 -9.64 10.60 -9.20
N LYS A 48 -10.79 11.30 -9.14
CA LYS A 48 -10.86 12.73 -8.88
C LYS A 48 -10.16 13.09 -7.56
N VAL A 49 -10.48 12.36 -6.48
CA VAL A 49 -9.91 12.64 -5.16
C VAL A 49 -8.39 12.54 -5.13
N VAL A 50 -7.82 11.58 -5.85
CA VAL A 50 -6.36 11.41 -5.94
C VAL A 50 -5.72 12.60 -6.65
N LYS A 51 -6.33 13.09 -7.74
CA LYS A 51 -5.85 14.27 -8.48
C LYS A 51 -5.89 15.53 -7.62
N ASP A 52 -6.99 15.74 -6.90
CA ASP A 52 -7.15 16.92 -6.04
C ASP A 52 -6.17 16.90 -4.87
N LEU A 53 -6.02 15.77 -4.17
CA LEU A 53 -5.02 15.64 -3.10
C LEU A 53 -3.58 15.79 -3.62
N SER A 54 -3.29 15.27 -4.81
CA SER A 54 -1.97 15.45 -5.45
C SER A 54 -1.72 16.92 -5.83
N SER A 55 -2.76 17.66 -6.23
CA SER A 55 -2.68 19.10 -6.54
C SER A 55 -2.39 19.96 -5.31
N LEU A 56 -2.76 19.48 -4.12
CA LEU A 56 -2.38 20.05 -2.83
C LEU A 56 -0.93 19.71 -2.45
N GLY A 57 -0.22 18.91 -3.26
CA GLY A 57 1.21 18.63 -3.13
C GLY A 57 1.56 17.34 -2.38
N PHE A 58 0.56 16.53 -1.99
CA PHE A 58 0.79 15.27 -1.27
C PHE A 58 1.21 14.13 -2.20
N ASP A 59 2.12 13.30 -1.69
CA ASP A 59 2.36 11.96 -2.22
C ASP A 59 1.21 11.02 -1.77
N ILE A 60 0.59 10.32 -2.72
CA ILE A 60 -0.57 9.46 -2.45
C ILE A 60 -0.21 7.98 -2.50
N PHE A 61 -0.56 7.25 -1.44
CA PHE A 61 -0.66 5.80 -1.44
C PHE A 61 -2.09 5.37 -1.82
N LEU A 62 -2.25 4.76 -3.00
CA LEU A 62 -3.49 4.19 -3.47
C LEU A 62 -3.64 2.74 -2.95
N ASP A 63 -4.44 2.58 -1.91
CA ASP A 63 -4.61 1.32 -1.16
C ASP A 63 -5.90 0.60 -1.57
N LEU A 64 -5.89 0.04 -2.78
CA LEU A 64 -7.02 -0.73 -3.35
C LEU A 64 -6.84 -2.24 -3.28
N LYS A 65 -5.64 -2.71 -2.94
CA LYS A 65 -5.27 -4.11 -2.73
C LYS A 65 -5.66 -4.98 -3.94
N PHE A 66 -5.23 -4.58 -5.14
CA PHE A 66 -5.65 -5.28 -6.37
C PHE A 66 -5.33 -6.78 -6.31
N HIS A 67 -6.32 -7.59 -6.68
CA HIS A 67 -6.25 -9.05 -6.63
C HIS A 67 -7.19 -9.63 -7.69
N ASP A 68 -6.63 -10.01 -8.82
CA ASP A 68 -7.37 -10.53 -9.97
C ASP A 68 -6.39 -11.32 -10.86
N ILE A 69 -6.83 -11.79 -12.03
CA ILE A 69 -5.95 -12.40 -13.02
C ILE A 69 -4.84 -11.43 -13.47
N PRO A 70 -3.68 -11.94 -13.94
CA PRO A 70 -2.50 -11.12 -14.21
C PRO A 70 -2.73 -9.94 -15.15
N ASN A 71 -3.54 -10.11 -16.20
CA ASN A 71 -3.81 -9.03 -17.15
C ASN A 71 -4.60 -7.88 -16.51
N THR A 72 -5.67 -8.21 -15.76
CA THR A 72 -6.49 -7.19 -15.09
C THR A 72 -5.68 -6.40 -14.08
N VAL A 73 -4.86 -7.07 -13.26
CA VAL A 73 -3.98 -6.39 -12.31
C VAL A 73 -2.92 -5.56 -13.03
N SER A 74 -2.32 -6.05 -14.11
CA SER A 74 -1.39 -5.26 -14.93
C SER A 74 -2.03 -3.95 -15.41
N GLU A 75 -3.24 -3.98 -15.96
CA GLU A 75 -3.92 -2.77 -16.41
C GLU A 75 -4.31 -1.84 -15.26
N ALA A 76 -4.77 -2.37 -14.13
CA ALA A 76 -5.07 -1.58 -12.94
C ALA A 76 -3.81 -0.86 -12.39
N ILE A 77 -2.66 -1.53 -12.43
CA ILE A 77 -1.38 -0.95 -12.02
C ILE A 77 -0.90 0.13 -13.00
N ARG A 78 -1.09 -0.05 -14.31
CA ARG A 78 -0.83 1.05 -15.28
C ARG A 78 -1.72 2.24 -15.01
N ALA A 79 -3.02 2.03 -14.80
CA ALA A 79 -3.96 3.11 -14.50
C ALA A 79 -3.58 3.87 -13.21
N ALA A 80 -3.11 3.17 -12.18
CA ALA A 80 -2.59 3.79 -10.95
C ALA A 80 -1.31 4.61 -11.23
N ALA A 81 -0.40 4.08 -12.04
CA ALA A 81 0.84 4.78 -12.42
C ALA A 81 0.55 6.03 -13.27
N ASP A 82 -0.38 5.96 -14.23
CA ASP A 82 -0.84 7.10 -15.05
C ASP A 82 -1.50 8.19 -14.20
N LEU A 83 -2.16 7.80 -13.10
CA LEU A 83 -2.71 8.73 -12.12
C LEU A 83 -1.63 9.47 -11.32
N GLY A 84 -0.38 9.01 -11.40
CA GLY A 84 0.78 9.66 -10.78
C GLY A 84 0.91 9.41 -9.28
N VAL A 85 0.34 8.32 -8.76
CA VAL A 85 0.42 7.97 -7.34
C VAL A 85 1.86 7.68 -6.92
N TRP A 86 2.17 7.88 -5.64
CA TRP A 86 3.49 7.58 -5.08
C TRP A 86 3.65 6.08 -4.79
N MET A 87 2.57 5.43 -4.36
CA MET A 87 2.57 4.02 -3.97
C MET A 87 1.22 3.37 -4.35
N VAL A 88 1.25 2.09 -4.70
CA VAL A 88 0.08 1.26 -4.97
C VAL A 88 0.32 -0.15 -4.45
N ASN A 89 -0.74 -0.91 -4.17
CA ASN A 89 -0.60 -2.27 -3.66
C ASN A 89 -1.44 -3.34 -4.37
N VAL A 90 -0.97 -4.57 -4.22
CA VAL A 90 -1.58 -5.81 -4.73
C VAL A 90 -1.59 -6.87 -3.62
N HIS A 91 -2.52 -7.83 -3.65
CA HIS A 91 -2.43 -9.00 -2.76
C HIS A 91 -1.37 -9.97 -3.26
N VAL A 92 -0.42 -10.36 -2.40
CA VAL A 92 0.61 -11.34 -2.75
C VAL A 92 0.01 -12.72 -3.03
N SER A 93 -1.13 -13.04 -2.41
CA SER A 93 -1.87 -14.29 -2.61
C SER A 93 -2.40 -14.49 -4.03
N GLY A 94 -2.37 -13.46 -4.90
CA GLY A 94 -2.67 -13.62 -6.33
C GLY A 94 -1.63 -14.41 -7.13
N GLY A 95 -0.48 -14.71 -6.51
CA GLY A 95 0.52 -15.63 -7.05
C GLY A 95 1.54 -14.99 -8.00
N PRO A 96 2.63 -15.71 -8.32
CA PRO A 96 3.80 -15.17 -9.00
C PRO A 96 3.46 -14.53 -10.35
N SER A 97 2.67 -15.20 -11.21
CA SER A 97 2.31 -14.67 -12.53
C SER A 97 1.60 -13.30 -12.47
N MET A 98 0.77 -13.08 -11.44
CA MET A 98 0.10 -11.80 -11.21
C MET A 98 1.10 -10.72 -10.77
N LEU A 99 1.98 -11.07 -9.83
CA LEU A 99 2.99 -10.16 -9.28
C LEU A 99 4.02 -9.73 -10.33
N GLU A 100 4.52 -10.67 -11.14
CA GLU A 100 5.42 -10.40 -12.27
C GLU A 100 4.76 -9.46 -13.28
N SER A 101 3.48 -9.69 -13.59
CA SER A 101 2.73 -8.85 -14.52
C SER A 101 2.54 -7.44 -13.97
N ALA A 102 2.22 -7.30 -12.68
CA ALA A 102 2.14 -6.01 -11.98
C ALA A 102 3.49 -5.26 -12.00
N ARG A 103 4.60 -5.93 -11.68
CA ARG A 103 5.94 -5.32 -11.72
C ARG A 103 6.34 -4.91 -13.14
N LYS A 104 6.04 -5.74 -14.14
CA LYS A 104 6.34 -5.49 -15.55
C LYS A 104 5.53 -4.31 -16.09
N ALA A 105 4.28 -4.12 -15.64
CA ALA A 105 3.44 -2.98 -16.01
C ALA A 105 4.11 -1.63 -15.70
N LEU A 106 4.98 -1.57 -14.70
CA LEU A 106 5.69 -0.37 -14.27
C LEU A 106 7.03 -0.13 -14.99
N SER A 107 7.50 -1.06 -15.82
CA SER A 107 8.85 -0.99 -16.42
C SER A 107 9.05 0.14 -17.43
N SER A 108 7.98 0.64 -18.06
CA SER A 108 8.02 1.74 -19.03
C SER A 108 7.95 3.14 -18.40
N TYR A 109 7.75 3.23 -17.08
CA TYR A 109 7.60 4.51 -16.40
C TYR A 109 8.97 4.97 -15.89
N ASN A 110 9.33 6.24 -16.15
CA ASN A 110 10.59 6.83 -15.67
C ASN A 110 10.62 6.97 -14.14
N ASN A 111 9.46 7.21 -13.51
CA ASN A 111 9.29 7.30 -12.07
C ASN A 111 8.03 6.50 -11.69
N PRO A 112 8.11 5.16 -11.65
CA PRO A 112 6.96 4.34 -11.31
C PRO A 112 6.58 4.53 -9.82
N PRO A 113 5.31 4.32 -9.44
CA PRO A 113 4.93 4.17 -8.04
C PRO A 113 5.67 2.98 -7.41
N LEU A 114 5.84 3.06 -6.09
CA LEU A 114 6.23 1.89 -5.30
C LEU A 114 5.11 0.84 -5.36
N LEU A 115 5.48 -0.42 -5.61
CA LEU A 115 4.57 -1.56 -5.68
C LEU A 115 4.72 -2.41 -4.41
N ILE A 116 3.70 -2.35 -3.55
CA ILE A 116 3.71 -3.00 -2.23
C ILE A 116 2.78 -4.21 -2.20
N GLY A 117 3.22 -5.30 -1.58
CA GLY A 117 2.44 -6.52 -1.43
C GLY A 117 1.63 -6.54 -0.13
N VAL A 118 0.34 -6.81 -0.19
CA VAL A 118 -0.45 -7.18 0.99
C VAL A 118 -0.27 -8.67 1.25
N THR A 119 0.27 -9.02 2.42
CA THR A 119 0.42 -10.42 2.86
C THR A 119 -0.89 -10.94 3.44
N MET A 120 -1.03 -10.97 4.77
CA MET A 120 -2.27 -11.28 5.48
C MET A 120 -2.84 -9.98 6.04
N LEU A 121 -4.17 -9.83 5.98
CA LEU A 121 -4.83 -8.68 6.62
C LEU A 121 -4.62 -8.76 8.13
N THR A 122 -4.20 -7.66 8.74
CA THR A 122 -3.93 -7.59 10.19
C THR A 122 -5.16 -7.79 11.07
N SER A 123 -6.36 -7.84 10.46
CA SER A 123 -7.63 -8.15 11.11
C SER A 123 -7.92 -9.65 11.24
N LEU A 124 -7.16 -10.52 10.55
CA LEU A 124 -7.39 -11.97 10.56
C LEU A 124 -6.77 -12.61 11.80
N SER A 125 -7.55 -13.46 12.47
CA SER A 125 -7.10 -14.36 13.53
C SER A 125 -6.58 -15.69 12.97
N ASN A 126 -5.96 -16.51 13.82
CA ASN A 126 -5.56 -17.87 13.43
C ASN A 126 -6.77 -18.77 13.14
N GLU A 127 -7.92 -18.46 13.72
CA GLU A 127 -9.18 -19.14 13.46
C GLU A 127 -9.71 -18.78 12.07
N ASP A 128 -9.72 -17.49 11.71
CA ASP A 128 -10.20 -17.03 10.39
C ASP A 128 -9.38 -17.62 9.24
N VAL A 129 -8.05 -17.69 9.40
CA VAL A 129 -7.18 -18.19 8.33
C VAL A 129 -7.33 -19.70 8.10
N LYS A 130 -7.74 -20.46 9.11
CA LYS A 130 -8.01 -21.90 8.97
C LYS A 130 -9.22 -22.16 8.07
N GLU A 131 -10.25 -21.33 8.16
CA GLU A 131 -11.45 -21.41 7.30
C GLU A 131 -11.13 -21.25 5.81
N ILE A 132 -10.02 -20.57 5.49
CA ILE A 132 -9.51 -20.40 4.12
C ILE A 132 -8.31 -21.31 3.80
N GLY A 133 -8.08 -22.35 4.60
CA GLY A 133 -7.06 -23.38 4.34
C GLY A 133 -5.62 -22.99 4.69
N ILE A 134 -5.43 -21.99 5.55
CA ILE A 134 -4.11 -21.57 6.04
C ILE A 134 -3.95 -22.00 7.50
N SER A 135 -2.86 -22.71 7.80
CA SER A 135 -2.65 -23.29 9.14
C SER A 135 -1.99 -22.34 10.15
N ASP A 136 -1.06 -21.50 9.70
CA ASP A 136 -0.31 -20.56 10.55
C ASP A 136 -0.16 -19.21 9.84
N ILE A 137 -0.71 -18.15 10.44
CA ILE A 137 -0.67 -16.81 9.87
C ILE A 137 0.75 -16.24 9.80
N SER A 138 1.58 -16.50 10.82
CA SER A 138 2.94 -15.95 10.91
C SER A 138 3.85 -16.60 9.87
N GLU A 139 3.75 -17.92 9.74
CA GLU A 139 4.45 -18.65 8.69
C GLU A 139 4.01 -18.15 7.30
N LYS A 140 2.70 -17.98 7.11
CA LYS A 140 2.17 -17.53 5.82
C LYS A 140 2.63 -16.12 5.46
N VAL A 141 2.68 -15.19 6.42
CA VAL A 141 3.22 -13.84 6.21
C VAL A 141 4.66 -13.90 5.74
N MET A 142 5.53 -14.73 6.36
CA MET A 142 6.92 -14.86 5.94
C MET A 142 7.06 -15.45 4.53
N GLN A 143 6.27 -16.48 4.19
CA GLN A 143 6.26 -17.06 2.85
C GLN A 143 5.82 -16.03 1.79
N LEU A 144 4.76 -15.27 2.06
CA LEU A 144 4.28 -14.22 1.16
C LEU A 144 5.29 -13.07 1.05
N ALA A 145 5.98 -12.69 2.13
CA ALA A 145 7.01 -11.66 2.07
C ALA A 145 8.17 -12.04 1.13
N LEU A 146 8.65 -13.28 1.23
CA LEU A 146 9.68 -13.81 0.33
C LEU A 146 9.19 -13.88 -1.12
N LEU A 147 7.94 -14.26 -1.34
CA LEU A 147 7.33 -14.29 -2.67
C LEU A 147 7.23 -12.87 -3.28
N ALA A 148 6.81 -11.88 -2.50
CA ALA A 148 6.77 -10.49 -2.95
C ALA A 148 8.17 -10.01 -3.37
N LYS A 149 9.18 -10.25 -2.53
CA LYS A 149 10.58 -9.90 -2.82
C LYS A 149 11.10 -10.61 -4.08
N SER A 150 10.88 -11.91 -4.22
CA SER A 150 11.39 -12.67 -5.37
C SER A 150 10.74 -12.25 -6.70
N ASN A 151 9.54 -11.65 -6.65
CA ASN A 151 8.82 -11.11 -7.81
C ASN A 151 9.07 -9.60 -8.01
N GLY A 152 10.03 -9.01 -7.30
CA GLY A 152 10.47 -7.63 -7.52
C GLY A 152 9.53 -6.55 -6.98
N LEU A 153 8.64 -6.87 -6.04
CA LEU A 153 7.91 -5.85 -5.29
C LEU A 153 8.88 -5.06 -4.40
N ASP A 154 8.53 -3.80 -4.13
CA ASP A 154 9.39 -2.88 -3.37
C ASP A 154 9.27 -3.10 -1.85
N GLY A 155 8.21 -3.78 -1.40
CA GLY A 155 7.95 -4.06 0.00
C GLY A 155 6.62 -4.76 0.24
N ILE A 156 6.22 -4.82 1.51
CA ILE A 156 4.93 -5.37 1.93
C ILE A 156 4.21 -4.49 2.96
N VAL A 157 2.90 -4.70 3.07
CA VAL A 157 2.11 -4.34 4.25
C VAL A 157 2.25 -5.46 5.29
N CYS A 158 2.60 -5.12 6.52
CA CYS A 158 2.74 -6.08 7.62
C CYS A 158 2.41 -5.45 8.99
N SER A 159 2.23 -6.28 10.02
CA SER A 159 2.10 -5.81 11.39
C SER A 159 3.40 -5.15 11.87
N PRO A 160 3.35 -4.14 12.76
CA PRO A 160 4.54 -3.58 13.40
C PRO A 160 5.41 -4.64 14.11
N ARG A 161 4.79 -5.74 14.57
CA ARG A 161 5.48 -6.85 15.26
C ARG A 161 6.33 -7.70 14.31
N GLU A 162 6.02 -7.68 13.02
CA GLU A 162 6.66 -8.50 12.00
C GLU A 162 7.86 -7.79 11.35
N VAL A 163 8.00 -6.47 11.53
CA VAL A 163 9.01 -5.65 10.84
C VAL A 163 10.42 -6.22 11.00
N LYS A 164 10.82 -6.60 12.22
CA LYS A 164 12.18 -7.11 12.48
C LYS A 164 12.47 -8.36 11.64
N VAL A 165 11.60 -9.36 11.70
CA VAL A 165 11.79 -10.62 10.97
C VAL A 165 11.71 -10.41 9.45
N ILE A 166 10.82 -9.51 8.98
CA ILE A 166 10.74 -9.16 7.56
C ILE A 166 12.04 -8.51 7.07
N LYS A 167 12.65 -7.61 7.85
CA LYS A 167 13.93 -6.98 7.49
C LYS A 167 15.09 -7.97 7.50
N GLU A 168 15.08 -8.96 8.39
CA GLU A 168 16.06 -10.06 8.41
C GLU A 168 15.93 -10.96 7.18
N LEU A 169 14.70 -11.33 6.79
CA LEU A 169 14.42 -12.21 5.65
C LEU A 169 14.59 -11.50 4.29
N CYS A 170 14.04 -10.29 4.19
CA CYS A 170 13.90 -9.57 2.93
C CYS A 170 14.97 -8.48 2.73
N GLY A 171 15.74 -8.16 3.77
CA GLY A 171 16.78 -7.14 3.71
C GLY A 171 16.29 -5.76 4.17
N LYS A 172 17.25 -4.90 4.55
CA LYS A 172 16.98 -3.60 5.19
C LYS A 172 16.19 -2.64 4.30
N GLU A 173 16.45 -2.67 2.99
CA GLU A 173 15.82 -1.80 2.00
C GLU A 173 14.39 -2.22 1.63
N PHE A 174 13.97 -3.45 1.94
CA PHE A 174 12.63 -3.94 1.60
C PHE A 174 11.57 -3.24 2.44
N ILE A 175 10.68 -2.47 1.81
CA ILE A 175 9.78 -1.56 2.52
C ILE A 175 8.78 -2.35 3.38
N ALA A 176 8.54 -1.88 4.60
CA ALA A 176 7.53 -2.42 5.49
C ALA A 176 6.55 -1.29 5.82
N VAL A 177 5.33 -1.38 5.28
CA VAL A 177 4.25 -0.43 5.54
C VAL A 177 3.40 -0.99 6.68
N THR A 178 3.30 -0.28 7.80
CA THR A 178 2.74 -0.82 9.05
C THR A 178 1.47 -0.11 9.48
N PRO A 179 0.27 -0.59 9.09
CA PRO A 179 -0.98 0.01 9.53
C PRO A 179 -1.25 -0.25 11.02
N GLY A 180 -2.20 0.51 11.57
CA GLY A 180 -2.71 0.30 12.93
C GLY A 180 -1.85 0.93 14.02
N ILE A 181 -1.00 1.90 13.66
CA ILE A 181 -0.29 2.73 14.63
C ILE A 181 -1.30 3.71 15.24
N ARG A 182 -1.47 3.64 16.57
CA ARG A 182 -2.30 4.56 17.35
C ARG A 182 -1.43 5.31 18.35
N THR A 183 -1.41 6.63 18.26
CA THR A 183 -0.90 7.47 19.35
C THR A 183 -2.04 7.75 20.32
N LYS A 184 -1.75 7.92 21.62
CA LYS A 184 -2.78 8.08 22.67
C LYS A 184 -3.69 9.32 22.48
N GLU A 185 -3.32 10.23 21.58
CA GLU A 185 -3.92 11.56 21.43
C GLU A 185 -4.57 11.82 20.06
N MET A 186 -4.46 10.89 19.09
CA MET A 186 -4.98 11.11 17.74
C MET A 186 -6.10 10.12 17.38
N ASN A 187 -7.26 10.66 16.96
CA ASN A 187 -8.36 9.90 16.35
C ASN A 187 -8.14 9.65 14.85
N ILE A 188 -6.89 9.61 14.39
CA ILE A 188 -6.51 9.46 12.98
C ILE A 188 -5.71 8.18 12.82
N ASN A 189 -6.10 7.35 11.85
CA ASN A 189 -5.34 6.15 11.50
C ASN A 189 -4.10 6.55 10.70
N ILE A 190 -2.93 6.10 11.15
CA ILE A 190 -1.66 6.29 10.45
C ILE A 190 -0.98 4.95 10.16
N LEU A 191 -0.14 4.95 9.13
CA LEU A 191 0.80 3.89 8.78
C LEU A 191 2.23 4.38 8.94
#